data_AF-A0A258WGF2-F1
#
_entry.id   AF-A0A258WGF2-F1
#
_cell.length_a   1.000
_cell.length_b   1.000
_cell.length_c   1.000
_cell.angle_alpha   90.00
_cell.angle_beta   90.00
_cell.angle_gamma   90.00
#
_symmetry.space_group_name_H-M   'P 1'
#
loop_
_entity.id
_entity.type
_entity.pdbx_description
1 polymer ?
#
loop_
_entity_poly.entity_id
_entity_poly.type
_entity_poly.pdbx_seq_one_letter_code
_entity_poly.pdbx_strand_id
1 'polypeptide(L)'
;MPRATHGNLTRWAQQGVLLLNTVLTVESAKAGSHQRKGWELFTDAAIAAVAARAEPSVFILWGSHAQKKAAHVAGLADGPHLVLKAPHPSPLSAYHGFFGSRPFSRANAFLEAHGRGTIDWQV
;
A
#
# COMPACT_ATOMS: atom_id res chain seq x y z
N MET A 1 12.54 5.10 15.10
CA MET A 1 12.03 3.78 15.53
C MET A 1 13.20 2.81 15.51
N PRO A 2 13.35 1.94 16.54
CA PRO A 2 14.38 0.91 16.52
C PRO A 2 14.19 -0.01 15.31
N ARG A 3 15.27 -0.64 14.84
CA ARG A 3 15.22 -1.58 13.72
C ARG A 3 14.48 -2.84 14.17
N ALA A 4 13.55 -3.32 13.33
CA ALA A 4 12.81 -4.54 13.60
C ALA A 4 13.75 -5.75 13.73
N THR A 5 13.44 -6.63 14.67
CA THR A 5 14.21 -7.87 14.93
C THR A 5 13.81 -9.02 13.99
N HIS A 6 12.66 -8.90 13.33
CA HIS A 6 12.15 -9.86 12.34
C HIS A 6 11.35 -9.18 11.22
N GLY A 7 11.03 -9.92 10.16
CA GLY A 7 10.26 -9.43 9.00
C GLY A 7 8.75 -9.75 9.03
N ASN A 8 8.20 -10.25 10.14
CA ASN A 8 6.79 -10.63 10.20
C ASN A 8 5.87 -9.41 10.32
N LEU A 9 5.04 -9.17 9.30
CA LEU A 9 4.11 -8.02 9.24
C LEU A 9 2.67 -8.36 9.67
N THR A 10 2.43 -9.55 10.26
CA THR A 10 1.08 -9.98 10.68
C THR A 10 0.43 -8.98 11.65
N ARG A 11 1.23 -8.35 12.52
CA ARG A 11 0.75 -7.33 13.45
C ARG A 11 0.15 -6.12 12.75
N TRP A 12 0.66 -5.72 11.58
CA TRP A 12 0.07 -4.64 10.80
C TRP A 12 -1.30 -5.07 10.25
N ALA A 13 -1.40 -6.29 9.73
CA ALA A 13 -2.65 -6.83 9.21
C ALA A 13 -3.75 -6.89 10.28
N GLN A 14 -3.42 -7.32 11.50
CA GLN A 14 -4.34 -7.36 12.64
C GLN A 14 -4.84 -5.97 13.07
N GLN A 15 -4.09 -4.91 12.79
CA GLN A 15 -4.48 -3.52 13.04
C GLN A 15 -5.29 -2.90 11.88
N GLY A 16 -5.60 -3.67 10.83
CA GLY A 16 -6.37 -3.20 9.67
C GLY A 16 -5.54 -2.75 8.47
N VAL A 17 -4.24 -3.07 8.43
CA VAL A 17 -3.40 -2.79 7.25
C VAL A 17 -3.56 -3.89 6.20
N LEU A 18 -4.15 -3.56 5.06
CA LEU A 18 -4.24 -4.46 3.92
C LEU A 18 -2.88 -4.55 3.18
N LEU A 19 -2.16 -5.65 3.37
CA LEU A 19 -0.91 -5.97 2.67
C LEU A 19 -1.20 -6.70 1.36
N LEU A 20 -1.41 -5.95 0.27
CA LEU A 20 -1.85 -6.49 -1.02
C LEU A 20 -0.76 -6.39 -2.09
N ASN A 21 -0.41 -7.52 -2.68
CA ASN A 21 0.39 -7.57 -3.91
C ASN A 21 -0.52 -7.39 -5.13
N THR A 22 0.01 -6.88 -6.25
CA THR A 22 -0.75 -6.76 -7.51
C THR A 22 -0.97 -8.10 -8.21
N VAL A 23 -0.12 -9.08 -7.94
CA VAL A 23 -0.24 -10.47 -8.37
C VAL A 23 -0.04 -11.35 -7.14
N LEU A 24 -0.97 -12.26 -6.84
CA LEU A 24 -0.98 -12.99 -5.57
C LEU A 24 -0.18 -14.29 -5.57
N THR A 25 0.33 -14.70 -6.73
CA THR A 25 1.14 -15.92 -6.88
C THR A 25 2.31 -15.66 -7.81
N VAL A 26 3.36 -16.46 -7.68
CA VAL A 26 4.54 -16.42 -8.53
C VAL A 26 5.11 -17.83 -8.61
N GLU A 27 5.61 -18.22 -9.77
CA GLU A 27 6.41 -19.44 -9.90
C GLU A 27 7.77 -19.23 -9.21
N SER A 28 8.25 -20.26 -8.51
CA SER A 28 9.51 -20.21 -7.77
C SER A 28 10.65 -19.71 -8.65
N ALA A 29 11.44 -18.76 -8.11
CA ALA A 29 12.57 -18.10 -8.78
C ALA A 29 12.25 -17.36 -10.09
N LYS A 30 10.99 -17.20 -10.49
CA LYS A 30 10.60 -16.50 -11.73
C LYS A 30 9.76 -15.27 -11.43
N ALA A 31 10.43 -14.16 -11.12
CA ALA A 31 9.78 -12.88 -10.84
C ALA A 31 8.80 -12.49 -11.95
N GLY A 32 7.56 -12.16 -11.57
CA GLY A 32 6.53 -11.72 -12.52
C GLY A 32 5.93 -12.81 -13.41
N SER A 33 6.25 -14.10 -13.20
CA SER A 33 5.76 -15.24 -13.99
C SER A 33 4.23 -15.32 -14.15
N HIS A 34 3.47 -14.79 -13.19
CA HIS A 34 2.01 -14.78 -13.22
C HIS A 34 1.40 -13.40 -13.50
N GLN A 35 2.19 -12.43 -13.96
CA GLN A 35 1.66 -11.16 -14.46
C GLN A 35 0.77 -11.39 -15.68
N ARG A 36 -0.31 -10.61 -15.78
CA ARG A 36 -1.33 -10.65 -16.84
C ARG A 36 -2.07 -12.00 -16.92
N LYS A 37 -2.10 -12.76 -15.82
CA LYS A 37 -2.86 -14.02 -15.71
C LYS A 37 -4.19 -13.89 -14.97
N GLY A 38 -4.63 -12.66 -14.68
CA GLY A 38 -5.97 -12.36 -14.15
C GLY A 38 -6.00 -11.92 -12.69
N TRP A 39 -4.91 -12.07 -11.94
CA TRP A 39 -4.81 -11.56 -10.56
C TRP A 39 -5.00 -10.05 -10.47
N GLU A 40 -4.65 -9.33 -11.53
CA GLU A 40 -4.81 -7.89 -11.61
C GLU A 40 -6.28 -7.50 -11.45
N LEU A 41 -7.21 -8.21 -12.09
CA LEU A 41 -8.65 -7.93 -12.01
C LEU A 41 -9.16 -8.07 -10.58
N PHE A 42 -8.74 -9.12 -9.88
CA PHE A 42 -9.12 -9.36 -8.50
C PHE A 42 -8.57 -8.28 -7.57
N THR A 43 -7.29 -7.96 -7.71
CA THR A 43 -6.64 -6.94 -6.86
C THR A 43 -7.17 -5.54 -7.14
N ASP A 44 -7.56 -5.25 -8.39
CA ASP A 44 -8.25 -4.00 -8.77
C ASP A 44 -9.62 -3.91 -8.10
N ALA A 45 -10.40 -4.99 -8.14
CA ALA A 45 -11.69 -5.05 -7.47
C ALA A 45 -11.56 -4.87 -5.94
N ALA A 46 -10.52 -5.46 -5.32
CA ALA A 46 -10.26 -5.28 -3.90
C ALA A 46 -9.93 -3.81 -3.55
N ILE A 47 -9.09 -3.15 -4.34
CA ILE A 47 -8.76 -1.73 -4.14
C ILE A 47 -10.00 -0.86 -4.34
N ALA A 48 -10.80 -1.12 -5.39
CA ALA A 48 -12.04 -0.40 -5.66
C ALA A 48 -13.06 -0.58 -4.54
N ALA A 49 -13.18 -1.79 -3.97
CA ALA A 49 -14.06 -2.04 -2.84
C ALA A 49 -13.64 -1.25 -1.60
N VAL A 50 -12.33 -1.10 -1.34
CA VAL A 50 -11.85 -0.23 -0.25
C VAL A 50 -12.10 1.25 -0.56
N ALA A 51 -11.88 1.68 -1.81
CA ALA A 51 -12.08 3.07 -2.24
C ALA A 51 -13.56 3.50 -2.27
N ALA A 52 -14.48 2.56 -2.38
CA ALA A 52 -15.92 2.84 -2.34
C ALA A 52 -16.46 3.03 -0.90
N ARG A 53 -15.65 2.76 0.13
CA ARG A 53 -16.07 2.88 1.52
C ARG A 53 -16.18 4.34 1.94
N ALA A 54 -17.17 4.64 2.77
CA ALA A 54 -17.32 5.96 3.36
C ALA A 54 -16.17 6.30 4.31
N GLU A 55 -15.53 5.29 4.94
CA GLU A 55 -14.50 5.55 5.93
C GLU A 55 -13.16 5.99 5.29
N PRO A 56 -12.61 7.16 5.65
CA PRO A 56 -11.35 7.68 5.13
C PRO A 56 -10.18 6.71 5.32
N SER A 57 -9.56 6.26 4.23
CA SER A 57 -8.48 5.28 4.24
C SER A 57 -7.20 5.84 3.62
N VAL A 58 -6.05 5.26 3.98
CA VAL A 58 -4.74 5.65 3.44
C VAL A 58 -4.23 4.59 2.46
N PHE A 59 -3.89 5.02 1.25
CA PHE A 59 -3.32 4.19 0.21
C PHE A 59 -1.84 4.52 0.03
N ILE A 60 -0.97 3.58 0.38
CA ILE A 60 0.48 3.72 0.24
C ILE A 60 0.91 2.98 -1.04
N LEU A 61 1.30 3.75 -2.06
CA LEU A 61 1.58 3.26 -3.40
C LEU A 61 3.07 3.38 -3.70
N TRP A 62 3.77 2.25 -3.63
CA TRP A 62 5.20 2.16 -3.91
C TRP A 62 5.47 1.67 -5.33
N GLY A 63 6.14 2.50 -6.12
CA GLY A 63 6.52 2.20 -7.51
C GLY A 63 5.44 2.52 -8.55
N SER A 64 5.88 2.59 -9.81
CA SER A 64 5.05 3.04 -10.93
C SER A 64 3.85 2.13 -11.20
N HIS A 65 3.99 0.82 -10.97
CA HIS A 65 2.91 -0.14 -11.19
C HIS A 65 1.74 0.09 -10.22
N ALA A 66 2.03 0.26 -8.92
CA ALA A 66 1.00 0.56 -7.91
C ALA A 66 0.32 1.92 -8.19
N GLN A 67 1.10 2.92 -8.59
CA GLN A 67 0.58 4.25 -8.91
C GLN A 67 -0.33 4.25 -10.15
N LYS A 68 0.03 3.52 -11.21
CA LYS A 68 -0.80 3.37 -12.41
C LYS A 68 -2.11 2.64 -12.08
N LYS A 69 -2.03 1.56 -11.31
CA LYS A 69 -3.21 0.79 -10.87
C LYS A 69 -4.21 1.67 -10.12
N ALA A 70 -3.73 2.41 -9.12
CA ALA A 70 -4.55 3.33 -8.35
C ALA A 70 -5.18 4.46 -9.19
N ALA A 71 -4.49 4.94 -10.23
CA ALA A 71 -5.02 6.00 -11.09
C ALA A 71 -6.30 5.60 -11.86
N HIS A 72 -6.56 4.29 -12.00
CA HIS A 72 -7.75 3.77 -12.68
C HIS A 72 -8.91 3.46 -11.72
N VAL A 73 -8.72 3.62 -10.40
CA VAL A 73 -9.77 3.37 -9.41
C VAL A 73 -10.58 4.64 -9.19
N ALA A 74 -11.84 4.63 -9.62
CA ALA A 74 -12.77 5.73 -9.44
C ALA A 74 -12.95 6.07 -7.95
N GLY A 75 -13.01 7.37 -7.63
CA GLY A 75 -13.16 7.85 -6.25
C GLY A 75 -11.90 7.78 -5.40
N LEU A 76 -10.79 7.20 -5.89
CA LEU A 76 -9.56 7.13 -5.10
C LEU A 76 -8.82 8.48 -5.04
N ALA A 77 -8.81 9.23 -6.15
CA ALA A 77 -8.13 10.52 -6.24
C ALA A 77 -8.97 11.68 -5.65
N ASP A 78 -10.30 11.62 -5.83
CA ASP A 78 -11.22 12.70 -5.47
C ASP A 78 -12.09 12.36 -4.25
N GLY A 79 -11.90 11.18 -3.66
CA GLY A 79 -12.64 10.73 -2.49
C GLY A 79 -12.00 11.18 -1.17
N PRO A 80 -12.56 10.73 -0.03
CA PRO A 80 -12.10 11.12 1.31
C PRO A 80 -10.84 10.36 1.73
N HIS A 81 -9.96 9.99 0.79
CA HIS A 81 -8.84 9.10 1.02
C HIS A 81 -7.51 9.83 0.85
N LEU A 82 -6.49 9.39 1.58
CA LEU A 82 -5.13 9.88 1.39
C LEU A 82 -4.35 8.94 0.50
N VAL A 83 -3.85 9.44 -0.63
CA VAL A 83 -2.99 8.69 -1.54
C VAL A 83 -1.53 9.14 -1.36
N LEU A 84 -0.69 8.26 -0.83
CA LEU A 84 0.74 8.47 -0.63
C LEU A 84 1.53 7.74 -1.70
N LYS A 85 2.24 8.48 -2.55
CA LYS A 85 3.06 7.92 -3.63
C LYS A 85 4.55 8.04 -3.28
N ALA A 86 5.31 6.97 -3.47
CA ALA A 86 6.76 7.00 -3.43
C ALA A 86 7.36 5.99 -4.43
N PRO A 87 8.65 6.11 -4.79
CA PRO A 87 9.37 5.07 -5.51
C PRO A 87 9.34 3.72 -4.77
N HIS A 88 9.65 2.63 -5.48
CA HIS A 88 9.66 1.30 -4.87
C HIS A 88 10.82 1.17 -3.84
N PRO A 89 10.64 0.46 -2.71
CA PRO A 89 11.69 0.25 -1.69
C PRO A 89 12.88 -0.60 -2.16
N SER A 90 12.87 -1.10 -3.40
CA SER A 90 13.98 -1.87 -3.96
C SER A 90 15.25 -1.02 -3.97
N PRO A 91 16.44 -1.60 -3.68
CA PRO A 91 17.72 -0.87 -3.73
C PRO A 91 17.94 -0.09 -5.02
N LEU A 92 17.38 -0.57 -6.14
CA LEU A 92 17.48 0.06 -7.46
C LEU A 92 16.76 1.41 -7.57
N SER A 93 15.80 1.70 -6.69
CA SER A 93 14.96 2.92 -6.76
C SER A 93 14.79 3.66 -5.44
N ALA A 94 15.22 3.07 -4.32
CA ALA A 94 14.96 3.63 -2.99
C ALA A 94 15.60 5.01 -2.77
N TYR A 95 16.78 5.24 -3.34
CA TYR A 95 17.52 6.50 -3.25
C TYR A 95 16.86 7.67 -4.01
N HIS A 96 15.94 7.38 -4.93
CA HIS A 96 15.25 8.40 -5.73
C HIS A 96 13.98 8.96 -5.07
N GLY A 97 13.84 8.82 -3.74
CA GLY A 97 12.75 9.43 -2.98
C GLY A 97 11.88 8.48 -2.17
N PHE A 98 12.25 7.19 -2.04
CA PHE A 98 11.61 6.33 -1.04
C PHE A 98 12.07 6.75 0.37
N PHE A 99 13.39 6.93 0.56
CA PHE A 99 13.93 7.53 1.77
C PHE A 99 13.46 8.98 1.90
N GLY A 100 12.95 9.35 3.08
CA GLY A 100 12.37 10.68 3.33
C GLY A 100 10.88 10.82 2.98
N SER A 101 10.25 9.83 2.33
CA SER A 101 8.81 9.89 1.97
C SER A 101 7.86 9.86 3.19
N ARG A 102 8.36 9.39 4.35
CA ARG A 102 7.68 9.35 5.65
C ARG A 102 6.22 8.82 5.57
N PRO A 103 5.97 7.68 4.90
CA PRO A 103 4.60 7.24 4.62
C PRO A 103 3.85 6.85 5.89
N PHE A 104 4.52 6.22 6.86
CA PHE A 104 3.92 5.74 8.11
C PHE A 104 3.43 6.87 9.01
N SER A 105 4.24 7.91 9.22
CA SER A 105 3.83 9.05 10.05
C SER A 105 2.74 9.89 9.38
N ARG A 106 2.79 10.03 8.04
CA ARG A 106 1.74 10.71 7.28
C ARG A 106 0.42 9.94 7.33
N ALA A 107 0.48 8.61 7.25
CA ALA A 107 -0.69 7.75 7.39
C ALA A 107 -1.35 7.93 8.76
N ASN A 108 -0.58 7.85 9.85
CA ASN A 108 -1.12 8.04 11.19
C ASN A 108 -1.68 9.45 11.40
N ALA A 109 -1.00 10.50 10.92
CA ALA A 109 -1.50 11.87 11.04
C ALA A 109 -2.87 12.05 10.35
N PHE A 110 -3.05 11.43 9.18
CA PHE A 110 -4.33 11.47 8.47
C PHE A 110 -5.41 10.66 9.17
N LEU A 111 -5.10 9.43 9.60
CA LEU A 111 -6.06 8.57 10.29
C LEU A 111 -6.54 9.20 11.60
N GLU A 112 -5.63 9.79 12.38
CA GLU A 112 -5.96 10.49 13.62
C GLU A 112 -6.88 11.70 13.35
N ALA A 113 -6.55 12.52 12.34
CA ALA A 113 -7.36 13.67 11.95
C ALA A 113 -8.78 13.30 11.49
N HIS A 114 -9.01 12.04 11.08
CA HIS A 114 -10.31 11.53 10.66
C HIS A 114 -10.95 10.59 11.71
N GLY A 115 -10.44 10.58 12.95
CA GLY A 115 -11.00 9.77 14.04
C GLY A 115 -10.88 8.25 13.82
N ARG A 116 -9.95 7.81 12.97
CA ARG A 116 -9.68 6.39 12.67
C ARG A 116 -8.66 5.76 13.62
N GLY A 117 -8.08 6.55 14.52
CA GLY A 117 -6.98 6.16 15.40
C GLY A 117 -5.64 6.11 14.66
N THR A 118 -4.68 5.35 15.18
CA THR A 118 -3.36 5.16 14.58
C THR A 118 -3.00 3.70 14.42
N ILE A 119 -2.03 3.44 13.54
CA ILE A 119 -1.40 2.12 13.42
C ILE A 119 -0.08 2.16 14.20
N ASP A 120 0.16 1.15 15.02
CA ASP A 120 1.49 0.89 15.56
C ASP A 120 2.33 0.14 14.51
N TRP A 121 3.22 0.91 13.89
CA TRP A 121 4.13 0.43 12.84
C TRP A 121 5.36 -0.31 13.37
N GLN A 122 5.54 -0.43 14.70
CA GLN A 122 6.66 -1.16 15.26
C GLN A 122 6.50 -2.67 15.00
N VAL A 123 7.59 -3.26 14.50
CA VAL A 123 7.75 -4.69 14.18
C VAL A 123 8.95 -5.21 14.94
#